data_AF-A0AAD1ZBH1-F1
#
_entry.id   AF-A0AAD1ZBH1-F1
#
_cell.length_a   1.000
_cell.length_b   1.000
_cell.length_c   1.000
_cell.angle_alpha   90.00
_cell.angle_beta   90.00
_cell.angle_gamma   90.00
#
_symmetry.space_group_name_H-M   'P 1'
#
loop_
_entity.id
_entity.type
_entity.pdbx_description
1 polymer ?
#
loop_
_entity_poly.entity_id
_entity_poly.type
_entity_poly.pdbx_seq_one_letter_code
_entity_poly.pdbx_strand_id
1 'polypeptide(L)'
;MHDHVEALLLKSYIVDNCSNLVFNTCLISAAVYTVFAANSAAVQASTFALIGESSLQWMKLCNRFTRFCTQIAGALLCGYVASIFMAVISAMSAYNLFRFYSSKQFLLLKGK
;
A
#
# COMPACT_ATOMS: atom_id res chain seq x y z
N MET A 1 5.08 42.09 16.44
CA MET A 1 3.82 41.34 16.73
C MET A 1 3.21 40.75 15.47
N HIS A 2 3.33 41.42 14.30
CA HIS A 2 2.90 40.91 12.99
C HIS A 2 3.57 39.58 12.58
N ASP A 3 4.89 39.43 12.81
CA ASP A 3 5.65 38.23 12.43
C ASP A 3 5.27 36.95 13.20
N HIS A 4 4.75 37.09 14.43
CA HIS A 4 4.31 35.95 15.23
C HIS A 4 2.96 35.37 14.76
N VAL A 5 2.12 36.21 14.15
CA VAL A 5 0.80 35.80 13.64
C VAL A 5 0.96 34.99 12.35
N GLU A 6 1.80 35.43 11.42
CA GLU A 6 2.13 34.69 10.19
C GLU A 6 2.76 33.32 10.50
N ALA A 7 3.66 33.25 11.48
CA ALA A 7 4.27 31.99 11.92
C ALA A 7 3.27 31.00 12.54
N LEU A 8 2.24 31.50 13.25
CA LEU A 8 1.17 30.67 13.79
C LEU A 8 0.23 30.16 12.69
N LEU A 9 -0.11 31.00 11.70
CA LEU A 9 -0.91 30.59 10.55
C LEU A 9 -0.20 29.54 9.69
N LEU A 10 1.11 29.70 9.45
CA LEU A 10 1.92 28.71 8.75
C LEU A 10 1.99 27.38 9.50
N LYS A 11 2.06 27.43 10.83
CA LYS A 11 2.13 26.22 11.66
C LYS A 11 0.80 25.48 11.72
N SER A 12 -0.32 26.18 11.81
CA SER A 12 -1.66 25.59 11.70
C SER A 12 -1.90 25.03 10.30
N TYR A 13 -1.57 25.78 9.25
CA TYR A 13 -1.68 25.33 7.86
C TYR A 13 -0.84 24.07 7.58
N ILE A 14 0.39 24.00 8.08
CA ILE A 14 1.25 22.80 7.96
C ILE A 14 0.69 21.63 8.78
N VAL A 15 0.20 21.86 10.00
CA VAL A 15 -0.37 20.81 10.87
C VAL A 15 -1.66 20.24 10.27
N ASP A 16 -2.55 21.09 9.75
CA ASP A 16 -3.80 20.66 9.12
C ASP A 16 -3.53 19.89 7.82
N ASN A 17 -2.60 20.37 6.97
CA ASN A 17 -2.21 19.61 5.79
C ASN A 17 -1.49 18.30 6.15
N CYS A 18 -0.67 18.28 7.19
CA CYS A 18 0.01 17.07 7.65
C CYS A 18 -1.00 16.04 8.19
N SER A 19 -2.00 16.49 8.97
CA SER A 19 -3.06 15.62 9.48
C SER A 19 -3.88 14.99 8.34
N ASN A 20 -4.31 15.80 7.37
CA ASN A 20 -5.03 15.31 6.18
C ASN A 20 -4.15 14.42 5.29
N LEU A 21 -2.87 14.75 5.14
CA LEU A 21 -1.91 13.94 4.39
C LEU A 21 -1.67 12.58 5.05
N VAL A 22 -1.52 12.55 6.37
CA VAL A 22 -1.34 11.33 7.17
C VAL A 22 -2.59 10.46 7.11
N PHE A 23 -3.78 11.04 7.22
CA PHE A 23 -5.03 10.31 7.07
C PHE A 23 -5.16 9.68 5.68
N ASN A 24 -4.90 10.45 4.62
CA ASN A 24 -4.93 9.94 3.25
C ASN A 24 -3.86 8.87 3.00
N THR A 25 -2.64 9.01 3.54
CA THR A 25 -1.62 7.96 3.42
C THR A 25 -1.94 6.71 4.22
N CYS A 26 -2.59 6.85 5.39
CA CYS A 26 -3.08 5.71 6.16
C CYS A 26 -4.11 4.90 5.36
N LEU A 27 -5.08 5.58 4.74
CA LEU A 27 -6.05 4.93 3.86
C LEU A 27 -5.39 4.20 2.70
N ILE A 28 -4.39 4.81 2.06
CA ILE A 28 -3.64 4.17 0.97
C ILE A 28 -2.89 2.93 1.46
N SER A 29 -2.24 2.99 2.62
CA SER A 29 -1.56 1.82 3.19
C SER A 29 -2.55 0.70 3.53
N ALA A 30 -3.69 1.02 4.15
CA ALA A 30 -4.74 0.04 4.45
C ALA A 30 -5.28 -0.64 3.19
N ALA A 31 -5.49 0.13 2.11
CA ALA A 31 -5.91 -0.40 0.82
C ALA A 31 -4.86 -1.36 0.23
N VAL A 32 -3.57 -0.99 0.25
CA VAL A 32 -2.48 -1.86 -0.24
C VAL A 32 -2.41 -3.17 0.54
N TYR A 33 -2.47 -3.12 1.87
CA TYR A 33 -2.44 -4.33 2.70
C TYR A 33 -3.66 -5.23 2.44
N THR A 34 -4.85 -4.63 2.29
CA THR A 34 -6.08 -5.38 2.04
C THR A 34 -6.06 -6.04 0.66
N VAL A 35 -5.62 -5.31 -0.37
CA VAL A 35 -5.48 -5.85 -1.73
C VAL A 35 -4.44 -6.96 -1.75
N PHE A 36 -3.30 -6.79 -1.09
CA PHE A 36 -2.26 -7.82 -1.00
C PHE A 36 -2.78 -9.10 -0.30
N ALA A 37 -3.50 -8.94 0.81
CA ALA A 37 -4.10 -10.06 1.55
C ALA A 37 -5.16 -10.79 0.70
N ALA A 38 -6.04 -10.03 0.03
CA ALA A 38 -7.06 -10.60 -0.85
C ALA A 38 -6.45 -11.35 -2.05
N ASN A 39 -5.43 -10.79 -2.68
CA ASN A 39 -4.69 -11.47 -3.76
C ASN A 39 -4.02 -12.75 -3.24
N SER A 40 -3.41 -12.72 -2.06
CA SER A 40 -2.77 -13.90 -1.46
C SER A 40 -3.79 -15.01 -1.16
N ALA A 41 -4.95 -14.66 -0.60
CA ALA A 41 -6.04 -15.60 -0.37
C ALA A 41 -6.58 -16.18 -1.70
N ALA A 42 -6.73 -15.36 -2.73
CA ALA A 42 -7.18 -15.79 -4.04
C ALA A 42 -6.15 -16.69 -4.76
N VAL A 43 -4.85 -16.47 -4.56
CA VAL A 43 -3.78 -17.35 -5.07
C VAL A 43 -3.81 -18.72 -4.38
N GLN A 44 -4.06 -18.76 -3.08
CA GLN A 44 -4.27 -20.03 -2.38
C GLN A 44 -5.51 -20.76 -2.92
N ALA A 45 -6.63 -20.05 -3.07
CA ALA A 45 -7.85 -20.60 -3.64
C ALA A 45 -7.65 -21.12 -5.09
N SER A 46 -6.90 -20.40 -5.92
CA SER A 46 -6.61 -20.82 -7.29
C SER A 46 -5.67 -22.02 -7.36
N THR A 47 -4.77 -22.18 -6.38
CA THR A 47 -3.92 -23.37 -6.26
C THR A 47 -4.75 -24.62 -6.03
N PHE A 48 -5.80 -24.56 -5.19
CA PHE A 48 -6.77 -25.64 -5.03
C PHE A 48 -7.53 -25.94 -6.34
N ALA A 49 -7.82 -24.93 -7.16
CA ALA A 49 -8.45 -25.08 -8.48
C ALA A 49 -7.56 -25.71 -9.55
N LEU A 50 -6.24 -25.58 -9.43
CA LEU A 50 -5.25 -26.16 -10.35
C LEU A 50 -4.89 -27.61 -9.98
N ILE A 51 -4.57 -27.83 -8.71
CA ILE A 51 -4.05 -29.12 -8.24
C ILE A 51 -5.20 -30.12 -8.11
N GLY A 52 -6.33 -29.69 -7.52
CA GLY A 52 -7.46 -30.57 -7.16
C GLY A 52 -7.03 -31.60 -6.11
N GLU A 53 -7.93 -31.93 -5.19
CA GLU A 53 -7.61 -32.88 -4.11
C GLU A 53 -8.68 -33.95 -3.98
N SER A 54 -8.30 -35.19 -4.26
CA SER A 54 -9.19 -36.35 -4.24
C SER A 54 -9.76 -36.61 -2.83
N SER A 55 -9.00 -36.28 -1.80
CA SER A 55 -9.38 -36.39 -0.39
C SER A 55 -10.55 -35.47 0.00
N LEU A 56 -10.73 -34.36 -0.73
CA LEU A 56 -11.79 -33.36 -0.51
C LEU A 56 -12.90 -33.43 -1.58
N GLN A 57 -12.92 -34.48 -2.41
CA GLN A 57 -13.76 -34.59 -3.63
C GLN A 57 -13.64 -33.38 -4.58
N TRP A 58 -12.57 -32.58 -4.46
CA TRP A 58 -12.41 -31.36 -5.23
C TRP A 58 -11.75 -31.67 -6.57
N MET A 59 -12.54 -31.60 -7.64
CA MET A 59 -12.09 -31.88 -9.00
C MET A 59 -11.34 -30.67 -9.59
N LYS A 60 -10.31 -30.90 -10.41
CA LYS A 60 -9.53 -29.84 -11.08
C LYS A 60 -10.42 -28.91 -11.90
N LEU A 61 -10.76 -27.75 -11.35
CA LEU A 61 -11.69 -26.81 -11.98
C LEU A 61 -11.09 -26.17 -13.24
N CYS A 62 -9.79 -25.87 -13.22
CA CYS A 62 -9.11 -25.27 -14.38
C CYS A 62 -8.97 -26.21 -15.58
N ASN A 63 -9.18 -27.53 -15.42
CA ASN A 63 -9.21 -28.47 -16.55
C ASN A 63 -10.50 -28.34 -17.37
N ARG A 64 -11.62 -27.96 -16.72
CA ARG A 64 -12.92 -27.74 -17.38
C ARG A 64 -13.07 -26.29 -17.86
N PHE A 65 -12.60 -25.31 -17.08
CA PHE A 65 -12.83 -23.88 -17.30
C PHE A 65 -11.53 -23.09 -17.52
N THR A 66 -10.70 -23.53 -18.47
CA THR A 66 -9.39 -22.93 -18.76
C THR A 66 -9.43 -21.42 -19.03
N ARG A 67 -10.40 -20.94 -19.82
CA ARG A 67 -10.55 -19.52 -20.18
C ARG A 67 -10.69 -18.61 -18.96
N PHE A 68 -11.52 -19.01 -17.99
CA PHE A 68 -11.74 -18.24 -16.77
C PHE A 68 -10.50 -18.26 -15.86
N CYS A 69 -9.83 -19.42 -15.76
CA CYS A 69 -8.60 -19.52 -14.97
C CYS A 69 -7.49 -18.61 -15.51
N THR A 70 -7.30 -18.52 -16.83
CA THR A 70 -6.28 -17.64 -17.41
C THR A 70 -6.58 -16.16 -17.15
N GLN A 71 -7.85 -15.75 -17.22
CA GLN A 71 -8.26 -14.37 -16.96
C GLN A 71 -8.05 -13.95 -15.50
N ILE A 72 -8.49 -14.79 -14.56
CA ILE A 72 -8.32 -14.54 -13.13
C ILE A 72 -6.85 -14.57 -12.75
N ALA A 73 -6.07 -15.52 -13.27
CA ALA A 73 -4.63 -15.57 -13.03
C ALA A 73 -3.92 -14.29 -13.49
N GLY A 74 -4.27 -13.78 -14.67
CA GLY A 74 -3.76 -12.49 -15.15
C GLY A 74 -4.13 -11.32 -14.25
N ALA A 75 -5.38 -11.27 -13.77
CA ALA A 75 -5.84 -10.23 -12.85
C ALA A 75 -5.09 -10.27 -11.51
N LEU A 76 -4.90 -11.46 -10.93
CA LEU A 76 -4.17 -11.64 -9.67
C LEU A 76 -2.69 -11.24 -9.81
N LEU A 77 -2.04 -11.64 -10.90
CA LEU A 77 -0.65 -11.25 -11.18
C LEU A 77 -0.52 -9.73 -11.30
N CYS A 78 -1.42 -9.09 -12.04
CA CYS A 78 -1.42 -7.64 -12.21
C CYS A 78 -1.65 -6.91 -10.87
N GLY A 79 -2.62 -7.36 -10.07
CA GLY A 79 -2.90 -6.79 -8.74
C GLY A 79 -1.73 -6.92 -7.77
N TYR A 80 -1.04 -8.05 -7.78
CA TYR A 80 0.15 -8.27 -6.95
C TYR A 80 1.30 -7.35 -7.35
N VAL A 81 1.57 -7.24 -8.65
CA VAL A 81 2.61 -6.36 -9.20
C VAL A 81 2.32 -4.89 -8.87
N ALA A 82 1.08 -4.43 -9.05
CA ALA A 82 0.67 -3.06 -8.73
C ALA A 82 0.90 -2.73 -7.25
N SER A 83 0.60 -3.68 -6.34
CA SER A 83 0.81 -3.52 -4.90
C SER A 83 2.30 -3.30 -4.55
N ILE A 84 3.19 -4.06 -5.19
CA ILE A 84 4.64 -3.94 -5.01
C ILE A 84 5.15 -2.58 -5.52
N PHE A 85 4.72 -2.17 -6.72
CA PHE A 85 5.10 -0.85 -7.27
C PHE A 85 4.69 0.29 -6.35
N MET A 86 3.48 0.23 -5.79
CA MET A 86 2.99 1.25 -4.88
C MET A 86 3.83 1.32 -3.60
N ALA A 87 4.22 0.18 -3.04
CA ALA A 87 5.11 0.11 -1.87
C ALA A 87 6.50 0.70 -2.16
N VAL A 88 7.07 0.39 -3.33
CA VAL A 88 8.38 0.91 -3.76
C VAL A 88 8.35 2.42 -3.96
N ILE A 89 7.32 2.96 -4.63
CA ILE A 89 7.18 4.41 -4.86
C ILE A 89 7.02 5.15 -3.51
N SER A 90 6.23 4.59 -2.59
CA SER A 90 6.07 5.13 -1.23
C SER A 90 7.41 5.18 -0.48
N ALA A 91 8.18 4.09 -0.52
CA ALA A 91 9.50 4.02 0.11
C ALA A 91 10.49 5.01 -0.51
N MET A 92 10.50 5.15 -1.86
CA MET A 92 11.34 6.13 -2.54
C MET A 92 10.98 7.56 -2.14
N SER A 93 9.68 7.90 -2.05
CA SER A 93 9.22 9.22 -1.63
C SER A 93 9.69 9.56 -0.22
N ALA A 94 9.49 8.64 0.73
CA ALA A 94 9.94 8.80 2.10
C ALA A 94 11.48 8.92 2.19
N TYR A 95 12.22 8.07 1.47
CA TYR A 95 13.68 8.10 1.45
C TYR A 95 14.23 9.44 0.93
N ASN A 96 13.66 9.97 -0.15
CA ASN A 96 14.05 11.28 -0.68
C ASN A 96 13.75 12.40 0.34
N LEU A 97 12.60 12.36 1.01
CA LEU A 97 12.26 13.33 2.05
C LEU A 97 13.25 13.31 3.22
N PHE A 98 13.57 12.12 3.74
CA PHE A 98 14.55 11.97 4.83
C PHE A 98 15.95 12.43 4.39
N ARG A 99 16.35 12.11 3.16
CA ARG A 99 17.65 12.54 2.62
C ARG A 99 17.80 14.07 2.56
N PHE A 100 16.77 14.80 2.15
CA PHE A 100 16.84 16.28 2.04
C PHE A 100 16.60 17.01 3.37
N TYR A 101 15.77 16.46 4.28
CA TYR A 101 15.37 17.15 5.51
C TYR A 101 16.21 16.77 6.76
N SER A 102 17.05 15.74 6.69
CA SER A 102 17.77 15.15 7.83
C SER A 102 18.69 16.10 8.64
N SER A 103 19.20 17.20 8.07
CA SER A 103 20.24 17.98 8.76
C SER A 103 19.74 19.13 9.66
N LYS A 104 18.49 19.61 9.56
CA LYS A 104 18.07 20.84 10.26
C LYS A 104 16.89 20.72 11.25
N GLN A 105 16.00 19.74 11.10
CA GLN A 105 14.81 19.64 11.98
C GLN A 105 14.93 18.66 13.15
N PHE A 106 15.69 17.56 13.00
CA PHE A 106 15.82 16.55 14.05
C PHE A 106 16.49 17.12 15.32
N LEU A 107 17.36 18.12 15.15
CA LEU A 107 18.03 18.84 16.24
C LEU A 107 17.16 19.91 16.90
N LEU A 108 16.09 20.40 16.25
CA LEU A 108 15.18 21.39 16.85
C LEU A 108 14.08 20.77 17.72
N LEU A 109 13.76 19.48 17.54
CA LEU A 109 12.83 18.74 18.41
C LEU A 109 13.50 18.18 19.67
N LYS A 110 14.85 18.17 19.73
CA LYS A 110 15.63 17.73 20.90
C LYS A 110 16.11 18.89 21.80
N GLY A 111 15.59 20.10 21.57
CA GLY A 111 16.05 21.33 22.23
C GLY A 111 14.96 22.09 22.99
N LYS A 112 13.73 21.56 23.08
CA LYS A 112 12.65 22.15 23.86
C LYS A 112 11.98 21.11 24.74
#